data_AF-A0A820LDT1-F1
#
_entry.id   AF-A0A820LDT1-F1
#
_cell.length_a   1.000
_cell.length_b   1.000
_cell.length_c   1.000
_cell.angle_alpha   90.00
_cell.angle_beta   90.00
_cell.angle_gamma   90.00
#
_symmetry.space_group_name_H-M   'P 1'
#
loop_
_entity.id
_entity.type
_entity.pdbx_description
1 polymer ?
#
loop_
_entity_poly.entity_id
_entity_poly.type
_entity_poly.pdbx_seq_one_letter_code
_entity_poly.pdbx_strand_id
1 'polypeptide(L)'
;MSSYTAYDRLVLGLNYIRPNQSALRSYKQRQKQINTELDTNMNRIKKYMSNLEDPGNLPLTSPLYKMYSDRLQTYLLQRYMTPLPLIDQLRARRELKLVKSIQRKLKKYKLILRETDKSSVFHIGYAIDYKRKAAKYRQETGAYEELNVKPFNETIHNVTHAVNQLKTMSKIVEHQRMKMVPVRKMTQLAYMYFLPKSHK
;
A
#
# COMPACT_ATOMS: atom_id res chain seq x y z
N MET A 1 9.54 -4.73 -14.19
CA MET A 1 9.15 -5.11 -12.81
C MET A 1 10.31 -4.80 -11.88
N SER A 2 10.19 -3.79 -11.02
CA SER A 2 11.22 -3.47 -10.02
C SER A 2 10.65 -3.85 -8.65
N SER A 3 11.26 -4.87 -8.03
CA SER A 3 10.88 -5.36 -6.71
C SER A 3 11.36 -4.38 -5.65
N TYR A 4 10.51 -3.43 -5.29
CA TYR A 4 10.74 -2.60 -4.12
C TYR A 4 10.79 -3.46 -2.87
N THR A 5 11.92 -3.42 -2.17
CA THR A 5 12.12 -4.13 -0.91
C THR A 5 11.24 -3.50 0.18
N ALA A 6 10.99 -4.23 1.27
CA ALA A 6 10.32 -3.67 2.45
C ALA A 6 11.08 -2.44 3.02
N TYR A 7 12.38 -2.36 2.74
CA TYR A 7 13.25 -1.23 3.07
C TYR A 7 12.89 0.04 2.28
N ASP A 8 12.56 -0.08 1.00
CA ASP A 8 12.14 1.06 0.17
C ASP A 8 10.80 1.64 0.63
N ARG A 9 9.91 0.80 1.18
CA ARG A 9 8.64 1.26 1.77
C ARG A 9 8.83 2.04 3.07
N LEU A 10 9.86 1.72 3.85
CA LEU A 10 10.23 2.41 5.09
C LEU A 10 10.95 3.74 4.83
N VAL A 11 11.65 3.88 3.70
CA VAL A 11 12.33 5.14 3.30
C VAL A 11 11.36 6.12 2.62
N LEU A 12 10.26 5.64 2.05
CA LEU A 12 9.24 6.44 1.36
C LEU A 12 8.07 6.87 2.27
N GLY A 13 8.37 7.23 3.53
CA GLY A 13 7.42 7.58 4.60
C GLY A 13 6.53 8.83 4.37
N LEU A 14 6.28 9.23 3.13
CA LEU A 14 5.42 10.35 2.75
C LEU A 14 4.47 10.02 1.59
N ASN A 15 4.28 8.74 1.24
CA ASN A 15 3.31 8.35 0.20
C ASN A 15 1.82 8.52 0.62
N TYR A 16 1.55 8.85 1.89
CA TYR A 16 0.18 9.00 2.43
C TYR A 16 -0.34 10.43 2.42
N ILE A 17 0.52 11.44 2.37
CA ILE A 17 0.10 12.78 1.98
C ILE A 17 0.33 12.84 0.48
N ARG A 18 -0.68 12.44 -0.30
CA ARG A 18 -0.77 12.95 -1.66
C ARG A 18 -1.43 14.32 -1.51
N PRO A 19 -0.68 15.45 -1.61
CA PRO A 19 -1.33 16.70 -1.98
C PRO A 19 -2.23 16.40 -3.19
N ASN A 20 -3.24 17.21 -3.44
CA ASN A 20 -3.92 17.17 -4.72
C ASN A 20 -2.92 17.60 -5.82
N GLN A 21 -2.03 16.68 -6.21
CA GLN A 21 -0.81 16.93 -6.98
C GLN A 21 -1.13 17.11 -8.46
N SER A 22 -2.33 16.73 -8.92
CA SER A 22 -2.78 16.94 -10.29
C SER A 22 -2.65 18.40 -10.69
N ALA A 23 -3.15 19.31 -9.85
CA ALA A 23 -3.11 20.76 -10.11
C ALA A 23 -1.69 21.36 -10.08
N LEU A 24 -0.76 20.73 -9.35
CA LEU A 24 0.64 21.16 -9.27
C LEU A 24 1.56 20.53 -10.31
N ARG A 25 1.09 19.51 -11.04
CA ARG A 25 1.83 18.85 -12.12
C ARG A 25 1.83 19.71 -13.37
N SER A 26 2.79 19.48 -14.27
CA SER A 26 2.72 20.11 -15.59
C SER A 26 1.53 19.54 -16.39
N TYR A 27 1.05 20.29 -17.39
CA TYR A 27 0.01 19.81 -18.30
C TYR A 27 0.37 18.43 -18.91
N LYS A 28 1.63 18.28 -19.37
CA LYS A 28 2.14 17.00 -19.91
C LYS A 28 2.06 15.85 -18.91
N GLN A 29 2.37 16.10 -17.64
CA GLN A 29 2.29 15.09 -16.58
C GLN A 29 0.84 14.71 -16.24
N ARG A 30 -0.07 15.70 -16.21
CA ARG A 30 -1.50 15.43 -16.06
C ARG A 30 -2.03 14.60 -17.21
N GLN A 31 -1.71 14.95 -18.46
CA GLN A 31 -2.14 14.22 -19.64
C GLN A 31 -1.64 12.76 -19.62
N LYS A 32 -0.37 12.55 -19.28
CA LYS A 32 0.18 11.20 -19.13
C LYS A 32 -0.60 10.37 -18.10
N GLN A 33 -1.01 10.99 -17.00
CA GLN A 33 -1.76 10.30 -15.96
C GLN A 33 -3.20 10.00 -16.38
N ILE A 34 -3.87 10.94 -17.05
CA ILE A 34 -5.21 10.73 -17.62
C ILE A 34 -5.18 9.52 -18.54
N ASN A 35 -4.24 9.47 -19.49
CA ASN A 35 -4.11 8.35 -20.42
C ASN A 35 -3.84 7.03 -19.68
N THR A 36 -2.93 7.04 -18.70
CA THR A 36 -2.61 5.84 -17.90
C THR A 36 -3.82 5.32 -17.12
N GLU A 37 -4.60 6.22 -16.50
CA GLU A 37 -5.80 5.85 -15.76
C GLU A 37 -6.93 5.40 -16.68
N LEU A 38 -7.10 6.05 -17.84
CA LEU A 38 -8.04 5.62 -18.87
C LEU A 38 -7.71 4.19 -19.32
N ASP A 39 -6.48 3.93 -19.75
CA ASP A 39 -6.03 2.60 -20.20
C ASP A 39 -6.23 1.54 -19.11
N THR A 40 -5.87 1.86 -17.87
CA THR A 40 -6.02 0.94 -16.73
C THR A 40 -7.48 0.58 -16.49
N ASN A 41 -8.39 1.56 -16.50
CA ASN A 41 -9.80 1.31 -16.26
C ASN A 41 -10.46 0.59 -17.45
N MET A 42 -10.16 1.02 -18.68
CA MET A 42 -10.68 0.35 -19.88
C MET A 42 -10.20 -1.10 -19.96
N ASN A 43 -8.94 -1.40 -19.62
CA ASN A 43 -8.44 -2.78 -19.58
C ASN A 43 -9.12 -3.65 -18.50
N ARG A 44 -9.48 -3.07 -17.35
CA ARG A 44 -10.26 -3.78 -16.33
C ARG A 44 -11.66 -4.12 -16.83
N ILE A 45 -12.29 -3.19 -17.53
CA ILE A 45 -13.62 -3.39 -18.10
C ILE A 45 -13.57 -4.42 -19.21
N LYS A 46 -12.61 -4.33 -20.13
CA LYS A 46 -12.38 -5.37 -21.16
C LYS A 46 -12.24 -6.74 -20.52
N LYS A 47 -11.39 -6.86 -19.50
CA LYS A 47 -11.18 -8.13 -18.79
C LYS A 47 -12.47 -8.64 -18.13
N TYR A 48 -13.25 -7.76 -17.50
CA TYR A 48 -14.52 -8.12 -16.90
C TYR A 48 -15.52 -8.61 -17.96
N MET A 49 -15.63 -7.91 -19.08
CA MET A 49 -16.51 -8.28 -20.19
C MET A 49 -16.10 -9.60 -20.86
N SER A 50 -14.80 -9.84 -21.05
CA SER A 50 -14.28 -11.10 -21.61
C SER A 50 -14.48 -12.31 -20.70
N ASN A 51 -14.76 -12.11 -19.42
CA ASN A 51 -14.93 -13.17 -18.42
C ASN A 51 -16.41 -13.49 -18.12
N LEU A 52 -17.37 -12.83 -18.77
CA LEU A 52 -18.78 -13.16 -18.64
C LEU A 52 -19.08 -14.34 -19.59
N GLU A 53 -19.39 -15.51 -19.02
CA GLU A 53 -19.62 -16.77 -19.75
C GLU A 53 -21.02 -16.88 -20.41
N ASP A 54 -21.78 -15.78 -20.53
CA ASP A 54 -23.20 -15.79 -20.94
C ASP A 54 -23.41 -15.14 -22.34
N PRO A 55 -24.46 -15.52 -23.11
CA PRO A 55 -24.61 -15.22 -24.54
C PRO A 55 -25.03 -13.78 -24.85
N GLY A 56 -25.19 -12.92 -23.84
CA GLY A 56 -25.48 -11.49 -23.97
C GLY A 56 -24.24 -10.62 -24.23
N ASN A 57 -23.19 -11.18 -24.86
CA ASN A 57 -21.92 -10.53 -25.13
C ASN A 57 -22.15 -9.15 -25.77
N LEU A 58 -22.04 -8.08 -24.97
CA LEU A 58 -21.89 -6.73 -25.49
C LEU A 58 -20.55 -6.69 -26.21
N PRO A 59 -20.53 -6.66 -27.56
CA PRO A 59 -19.28 -6.73 -28.26
C PRO A 59 -18.46 -5.49 -27.90
N LEU A 60 -17.13 -5.60 -27.88
CA LEU A 60 -16.24 -4.45 -27.63
C LEU A 60 -16.41 -3.34 -28.69
N THR A 61 -17.07 -3.65 -29.81
CA THR A 61 -17.52 -2.73 -30.86
C THR A 61 -18.84 -2.05 -30.56
N SER A 62 -19.50 -2.37 -29.44
CA SER A 62 -20.77 -1.78 -29.04
C SER A 62 -20.63 -0.25 -28.90
N PRO A 63 -21.57 0.54 -29.44
CA PRO A 63 -21.65 1.97 -29.21
C PRO A 63 -21.58 2.33 -27.71
N LEU A 64 -22.10 1.46 -26.84
CA LEU A 64 -22.07 1.64 -25.38
C LEU A 64 -20.65 1.62 -24.81
N TYR A 65 -19.76 0.77 -25.32
CA TYR A 65 -18.37 0.70 -24.88
C TYR A 65 -17.62 1.97 -25.26
N LYS A 66 -17.84 2.48 -26.47
CA LYS A 66 -17.29 3.77 -26.94
C LYS A 66 -17.83 4.93 -26.10
N MET A 67 -19.15 5.00 -25.91
CA MET A 67 -19.78 6.02 -25.06
C MET A 67 -19.24 6.03 -23.63
N TYR A 68 -19.00 4.85 -23.05
CA TYR A 68 -18.40 4.74 -21.73
C TYR A 68 -16.97 5.30 -21.72
N SER A 69 -16.14 4.90 -22.69
CA SER A 69 -14.76 5.39 -22.83
C SER A 69 -14.72 6.92 -22.93
N ASP A 70 -15.58 7.49 -23.77
CA ASP A 70 -15.66 8.95 -23.97
C ASP A 70 -16.08 9.65 -22.67
N ARG A 71 -17.11 9.16 -21.98
CA ARG A 71 -17.56 9.70 -20.68
C ARG A 71 -16.46 9.63 -19.61
N LEU A 72 -15.75 8.50 -19.54
CA LEU A 72 -14.65 8.33 -18.60
C LEU A 72 -13.51 9.31 -18.91
N GLN A 73 -13.18 9.50 -20.19
CA GLN A 73 -12.20 10.49 -20.61
C GLN A 73 -12.62 11.91 -20.21
N THR A 74 -13.88 12.30 -20.45
CA THR A 74 -14.41 13.61 -20.04
C THR A 74 -14.32 13.79 -18.52
N TYR A 75 -14.72 12.78 -17.74
CA TYR A 75 -14.64 12.83 -16.28
C TYR A 75 -13.19 12.99 -15.79
N LEU A 76 -12.25 12.23 -16.36
CA LEU A 76 -10.84 12.35 -16.01
C LEU A 76 -10.28 13.72 -16.40
N LEU A 77 -10.62 14.24 -17.58
CA LEU A 77 -10.24 15.59 -18.00
C LEU A 77 -10.74 16.64 -17.01
N GLN A 78 -12.02 16.62 -16.65
CA GLN A 78 -12.57 17.53 -15.64
C GLN A 78 -11.82 17.38 -14.30
N ARG A 79 -11.66 16.16 -13.80
CA ARG A 79 -10.98 15.92 -12.52
C ARG A 79 -9.54 16.43 -12.48
N TYR A 80 -8.79 16.27 -13.56
CA TYR A 80 -7.36 16.59 -13.59
C TYR A 80 -7.09 18.02 -14.07
N MET A 81 -7.93 18.58 -14.94
CA MET A 81 -7.71 19.88 -15.57
C MET A 81 -8.52 21.02 -14.95
N THR A 82 -9.56 20.74 -14.15
CA THR A 82 -10.26 21.79 -13.40
C THR A 82 -9.28 22.49 -12.45
N PRO A 83 -9.09 23.81 -12.59
CA PRO A 83 -8.16 24.54 -11.74
C PRO A 83 -8.66 24.55 -10.30
N LEU A 84 -7.75 24.31 -9.35
CA LEU A 84 -8.06 24.51 -7.93
C LEU A 84 -8.20 26.00 -7.61
N PRO A 85 -8.97 26.38 -6.58
CA PRO A 85 -8.95 27.74 -6.04
C PRO A 85 -7.50 28.18 -5.75
N LEU A 86 -7.21 29.47 -5.98
CA LEU A 86 -5.85 30.01 -5.83
C LEU A 86 -5.26 29.74 -4.43
N ILE A 87 -6.09 29.85 -3.39
CA ILE A 87 -5.70 29.61 -1.99
C ILE A 87 -5.21 28.16 -1.81
N ASP A 88 -5.92 27.19 -2.37
CA ASP A 88 -5.55 25.78 -2.29
C ASP A 88 -4.28 25.48 -3.09
N GLN A 89 -4.10 26.14 -4.24
CA GLN A 89 -2.85 26.03 -5.00
C GLN A 89 -1.66 26.56 -4.19
N LEU A 90 -1.80 27.72 -3.54
CA LEU A 90 -0.75 28.32 -2.72
C LEU A 90 -0.42 27.44 -1.51
N ARG A 91 -1.45 26.92 -0.82
CA ARG A 91 -1.30 25.99 0.30
C ARG A 91 -0.56 24.73 -0.14
N ALA A 92 -1.01 24.08 -1.21
CA ALA A 92 -0.39 22.85 -1.71
C ALA A 92 1.07 23.07 -2.15
N ARG A 93 1.41 24.25 -2.71
CA ARG A 93 2.81 24.61 -3.03
C ARG A 93 3.66 24.77 -1.77
N ARG A 94 3.13 25.41 -0.71
CA ARG A 94 3.83 25.57 0.57
C ARG A 94 4.08 24.20 1.23
N GLU A 95 3.06 23.36 1.29
CA GLU A 95 3.16 21.99 1.82
C GLU A 95 4.17 21.16 1.02
N LEU A 96 4.15 21.23 -0.31
CA LEU A 96 5.13 20.53 -1.15
C LEU A 96 6.56 21.00 -0.89
N LYS A 97 6.79 22.31 -0.73
CA LYS A 97 8.12 22.86 -0.38
C LYS A 97 8.58 22.35 0.99
N LEU A 98 7.70 22.34 1.98
CA LEU A 98 7.96 21.79 3.31
C LEU A 98 8.35 20.32 3.24
N VAL A 99 7.53 19.49 2.59
CA VAL A 99 7.77 18.06 2.41
C VAL A 99 9.10 17.79 1.74
N LYS A 100 9.40 18.49 0.63
CA LYS A 100 10.70 18.38 -0.07
C LYS A 100 11.88 18.82 0.80
N SER A 101 11.69 19.82 1.67
CA SER A 101 12.71 20.27 2.61
C SER A 101 13.02 19.20 3.66
N ILE A 102 11.96 18.62 4.25
CA ILE A 102 12.07 17.51 5.21
C ILE A 102 12.78 16.32 4.56
N GLN A 103 12.34 15.89 3.38
CA GLN A 103 12.95 14.78 2.65
C GLN A 103 14.43 15.01 2.37
N ARG A 104 14.82 16.22 1.94
CA ARG A 104 16.22 16.58 1.71
C ARG A 104 17.05 16.50 2.99
N LYS A 105 16.53 17.01 4.11
CA LYS A 105 17.21 16.93 5.41
C LYS A 105 17.37 15.48 5.87
N LEU A 106 16.31 14.68 5.81
CA LEU A 106 16.35 13.26 6.16
C LEU A 106 17.41 12.51 5.33
N LYS A 107 17.44 12.74 4.02
CA LYS A 107 18.45 12.13 3.13
C LYS A 107 19.86 12.60 3.44
N LYS A 108 20.08 13.92 3.59
CA LYS A 108 21.40 14.52 3.88
C LYS A 108 22.01 13.94 5.16
N TYR A 109 21.20 13.83 6.21
CA TYR A 109 21.66 13.38 7.52
C TYR A 109 21.45 11.88 7.77
N LYS A 110 21.00 11.10 6.76
CA LYS A 110 20.70 9.67 6.88
C LYS A 110 19.76 9.34 8.06
N LEU A 111 18.79 10.21 8.28
CA LEU A 111 17.79 10.10 9.35
C LEU A 111 16.56 9.34 8.87
N ILE A 112 15.93 8.61 9.78
CA ILE A 112 14.65 7.94 9.58
C ILE A 112 13.61 8.63 10.45
N LEU A 113 12.53 9.08 9.80
CA LEU A 113 11.28 9.52 10.43
C LEU A 113 10.36 8.30 10.57
N ARG A 114 9.92 7.97 11.78
CA ARG A 114 8.95 6.91 12.04
C ARG A 114 7.74 7.44 12.81
N GLU A 115 6.57 6.95 12.47
CA GLU A 115 5.37 7.11 13.28
C GLU A 115 5.49 6.24 14.54
N THR A 116 5.11 6.79 15.69
CA THR A 116 5.10 6.03 16.94
C THR A 116 3.73 5.41 17.20
N ASP A 117 3.67 4.43 18.09
CA ASP A 117 2.44 3.78 18.53
C ASP A 117 1.46 4.76 19.20
N LYS A 118 1.96 5.89 19.69
CA LYS A 118 1.16 7.03 20.16
C LYS A 118 0.81 7.89 18.95
N SER A 119 -0.43 7.74 18.46
CA SER A 119 -1.00 8.55 17.38
C SER A 119 -0.68 10.02 17.61
N SER A 120 -0.04 10.66 16.62
CA SER A 120 0.44 12.07 16.59
C SER A 120 1.91 12.35 16.96
N VAL A 121 2.69 11.37 17.42
CA VAL A 121 4.13 11.60 17.67
C VAL A 121 4.99 10.91 16.62
N PHE A 122 5.90 11.67 16.00
CA PHE A 122 6.93 11.15 15.11
C PHE A 122 8.27 11.12 15.81
N HIS A 123 9.02 10.04 15.63
CA HIS A 123 10.39 9.91 16.09
C HIS A 123 11.36 10.09 14.91
N ILE A 124 12.40 10.89 15.11
CA ILE A 124 13.49 11.09 14.16
C ILE A 124 14.76 10.54 14.79
N GLY A 125 15.46 9.65 14.10
CA GLY A 125 16.72 9.09 14.57
C GLY A 125 17.54 8.47 13.46
N TYR A 126 18.78 8.09 13.75
CA TYR A 126 19.62 7.41 12.77
C TYR A 126 19.18 5.97 12.59
N ALA A 127 19.33 5.46 11.36
CA ALA A 127 19.09 4.04 11.05
C ALA A 127 19.85 3.09 11.98
N ILE A 128 21.08 3.46 12.37
CA ILE A 128 21.93 2.66 13.24
C ILE A 128 21.39 2.53 14.66
N ASP A 129 20.75 3.57 15.20
CA ASP A 129 20.17 3.53 16.54
C ASP A 129 19.01 2.55 16.62
N TYR A 130 18.18 2.50 15.57
CA TYR A 130 17.11 1.52 15.49
C TYR A 130 17.64 0.09 15.41
N LYS A 131 18.69 -0.15 14.61
CA LYS A 131 19.34 -1.47 14.54
C LYS A 131 19.90 -1.89 15.91
N ARG A 132 20.62 -0.98 16.57
CA ARG A 132 21.20 -1.22 17.90
C ARG A 132 20.12 -1.52 18.94
N LYS A 133 19.03 -0.75 18.97
CA LYS A 133 17.94 -0.97 19.93
C LYS A 133 17.17 -2.25 19.66
N ALA A 134 16.96 -2.61 18.38
CA ALA A 134 16.36 -3.89 18.02
C ALA A 134 17.24 -5.08 18.43
N ALA A 135 18.55 -5.01 18.18
CA ALA A 135 19.51 -6.04 18.60
C ALA A 135 19.55 -6.19 20.13
N LYS A 136 19.60 -5.06 20.86
CA LYS A 136 19.58 -5.06 22.33
C LYS A 136 18.31 -5.72 22.89
N TYR A 137 17.14 -5.33 22.40
CA TYR A 137 15.89 -5.93 22.88
C TYR A 137 15.78 -7.41 22.54
N ARG A 138 16.26 -7.82 21.36
CA ARG A 138 16.36 -9.23 20.97
C ARG A 138 17.21 -10.03 21.97
N GLN A 139 18.37 -9.49 22.33
CA GLN A 139 19.29 -10.10 23.30
C GLN A 139 18.67 -10.17 24.71
N GLU A 140 17.97 -9.12 25.14
CA GLU A 140 17.36 -9.06 26.48
C GLU A 140 16.15 -9.99 26.65
N THR A 141 15.35 -10.17 25.60
CA THR A 141 14.07 -10.89 25.69
C THR A 141 14.08 -12.29 25.11
N GLY A 142 15.02 -12.61 24.20
CA GLY A 142 14.99 -13.84 23.43
C GLY A 142 13.74 -14.01 22.55
N ALA A 143 12.89 -12.98 22.42
CA ALA A 143 11.54 -13.11 21.88
C ALA A 143 11.46 -13.05 20.35
N TYR A 144 12.59 -12.80 19.65
CA TYR A 144 12.61 -12.66 18.20
C TYR A 144 13.82 -13.32 17.57
N GLU A 145 13.60 -13.98 16.45
CA GLU A 145 14.65 -14.51 15.58
C GLU A 145 14.64 -13.74 14.25
N GLU A 146 15.83 -13.52 13.70
CA GLU A 146 15.97 -12.93 12.37
C GLU A 146 15.81 -14.01 11.31
N LEU A 147 14.77 -13.90 10.49
CA LEU A 147 14.49 -14.86 9.44
C LEU A 147 15.12 -14.41 8.12
N ASN A 148 15.94 -15.29 7.54
CA ASN A 148 16.57 -15.07 6.22
C ASN A 148 15.60 -15.30 5.05
N VAL A 149 14.47 -15.93 5.31
CA VAL A 149 13.42 -16.25 4.34
C VAL A 149 12.10 -15.69 4.85
N LYS A 150 11.21 -15.27 3.95
CA LYS A 150 9.86 -14.81 4.32
C LYS A 150 8.96 -16.04 4.53
N PRO A 151 8.66 -16.48 5.76
CA PRO A 151 7.96 -17.75 5.96
C PRO A 151 6.46 -17.61 5.73
N PHE A 152 5.93 -16.41 5.44
CA PHE A 152 4.48 -16.13 5.49
C PHE A 152 3.62 -17.15 4.75
N ASN A 153 4.04 -17.51 3.53
CA ASN A 153 3.29 -18.45 2.70
C ASN A 153 3.33 -19.86 3.29
N GLU A 154 4.49 -20.27 3.79
CA GLU A 154 4.70 -21.55 4.44
C GLU A 154 3.93 -21.63 5.76
N THR A 155 3.97 -20.59 6.59
CA THR A 155 3.18 -20.50 7.82
C THR A 155 1.69 -20.58 7.54
N ILE A 156 1.18 -19.85 6.53
CA ILE A 156 -0.24 -19.96 6.13
C ILE A 156 -0.56 -21.39 5.69
N HIS A 157 0.31 -22.00 4.89
CA HIS A 157 0.12 -23.37 4.42
C HIS A 157 0.04 -24.35 5.59
N ASN A 158 1.00 -24.29 6.52
CA ASN A 158 1.09 -25.15 7.68
C ASN A 158 -0.11 -24.99 8.61
N VAL A 159 -0.55 -23.75 8.88
CA VAL A 159 -1.75 -23.48 9.69
C VAL A 159 -3.00 -24.02 8.98
N THR A 160 -3.15 -23.77 7.68
CA THR A 160 -4.29 -24.28 6.91
C THR A 160 -4.32 -25.81 6.91
N HIS A 161 -3.16 -26.45 6.75
CA HIS A 161 -3.00 -27.90 6.81
C HIS A 161 -3.40 -28.44 8.18
N ALA A 162 -2.87 -27.88 9.27
CA ALA A 162 -3.21 -28.28 10.63
C ALA A 162 -4.71 -28.14 10.93
N VAL A 163 -5.33 -27.03 10.52
CA VAL A 163 -6.77 -26.80 10.68
C VAL A 163 -7.59 -27.81 9.87
N ASN A 164 -7.16 -28.15 8.66
CA ASN A 164 -7.81 -29.18 7.85
C ASN A 164 -7.66 -30.58 8.46
N GLN A 165 -6.50 -30.92 9.05
CA GLN A 165 -6.31 -32.18 9.78
C GLN A 165 -7.23 -32.29 11.00
N LEU A 166 -7.40 -31.21 11.77
CA LEU A 166 -8.36 -31.20 12.87
C LEU A 166 -9.80 -31.46 12.39
N LYS A 167 -10.14 -30.95 11.20
CA LYS A 167 -11.44 -31.17 10.59
C LYS A 167 -11.62 -32.64 10.15
N THR A 168 -10.62 -33.24 9.50
CA THR A 168 -10.70 -34.65 9.08
C THR A 168 -10.77 -35.61 10.29
N MET A 169 -10.12 -35.26 11.39
CA MET A 169 -10.21 -35.98 12.66
C MET A 169 -11.52 -35.72 13.44
N SER A 170 -12.47 -34.96 12.88
CA SER A 170 -13.72 -34.56 13.53
C SER A 170 -13.53 -33.87 14.90
N LYS A 171 -12.38 -33.22 15.12
CA LYS A 171 -12.09 -32.45 16.34
C LYS A 171 -12.68 -31.04 16.32
N ILE A 172 -13.04 -30.55 15.14
CA ILE A 172 -13.67 -29.25 14.93
C ILE A 172 -14.84 -29.32 13.93
N VAL A 173 -15.82 -28.44 14.10
CA VAL A 173 -16.93 -28.27 13.15
C VAL A 173 -16.57 -27.28 12.02
N GLU A 174 -17.35 -27.28 10.93
CA GLU A 174 -17.03 -26.47 9.74
C GLU A 174 -16.98 -24.96 10.04
N HIS A 175 -17.90 -24.48 10.87
CA HIS A 175 -17.89 -23.09 11.31
C HIS A 175 -16.61 -22.70 12.09
N GLN A 176 -16.07 -23.61 12.92
CA GLN A 176 -14.80 -23.36 13.63
C GLN A 176 -13.63 -23.33 12.64
N ARG A 177 -13.61 -24.28 11.68
CA ARG A 177 -12.62 -24.30 10.60
C ARG A 177 -12.58 -22.98 9.85
N MET A 178 -13.74 -22.47 9.41
CA MET A 178 -13.83 -21.19 8.69
C MET A 178 -13.30 -20.00 9.48
N LYS A 179 -13.43 -20.00 10.81
CA LYS A 179 -12.89 -18.95 11.69
C LYS A 179 -11.38 -19.09 11.93
N MET A 180 -10.85 -20.31 11.89
CA MET A 180 -9.44 -20.61 12.18
C MET A 180 -8.53 -20.54 10.95
N VAL A 181 -9.06 -20.75 9.74
CA VAL A 181 -8.27 -20.67 8.50
C VAL A 181 -7.86 -19.20 8.23
N PRO A 182 -6.57 -18.90 8.07
CA PRO A 182 -6.10 -17.54 7.84
C PRO A 182 -6.51 -17.02 6.46
N VAL A 183 -7.23 -15.89 6.43
CA VAL A 183 -7.59 -15.19 5.18
C VAL A 183 -6.39 -14.37 4.70
N ARG A 184 -5.67 -14.87 3.69
CA ARG A 184 -4.40 -14.30 3.19
C ARG A 184 -4.36 -12.79 2.96
N LYS A 185 -5.48 -12.17 2.57
CA LYS A 185 -5.57 -10.71 2.34
C LYS A 185 -5.68 -9.89 3.64
N MET A 186 -6.11 -10.54 4.72
CA MET A 186 -6.35 -9.95 6.04
C MET A 186 -5.30 -10.40 7.07
N THR A 187 -4.51 -11.43 6.76
CA THR A 187 -3.42 -11.89 7.62
C THR A 187 -2.09 -11.24 7.22
N GLN A 188 -1.26 -10.95 8.22
CA GLN A 188 0.12 -10.50 8.05
C GLN A 188 0.96 -11.19 9.13
N LEU A 189 2.21 -11.53 8.82
CA LEU A 189 3.16 -11.86 9.88
C LEU A 189 3.23 -10.69 10.85
N ALA A 190 3.32 -10.99 12.13
CA ALA A 190 3.61 -9.98 13.14
C ALA A 190 5.04 -9.47 12.89
N TYR A 191 5.18 -8.46 12.03
CA TYR A 191 6.42 -7.75 11.82
C TYR A 191 6.54 -6.71 12.93
N MET A 192 7.61 -6.78 13.70
CA MET A 192 7.90 -5.74 14.69
C MET A 192 8.41 -4.50 13.97
N TYR A 193 7.50 -3.59 13.62
CA TYR A 193 7.83 -2.29 13.02
C TYR A 193 8.26 -1.24 14.05
N PHE A 194 8.01 -1.51 15.32
CA PHE A 194 8.22 -0.57 16.42
C PHE A 194 9.47 -0.92 17.21
N LEU A 195 10.03 0.09 17.87
CA LEU A 195 10.96 -0.13 18.96
C LEU A 195 10.13 -0.67 20.13
N PRO A 196 10.28 -1.95 20.51
CA PRO A 196 9.64 -2.45 21.71
C PRO A 196 9.92 -1.52 22.87
N LYS A 197 8.86 -1.17 23.60
CA LYS A 197 9.02 -0.62 24.93
C LYS A 197 9.38 -1.80 25.82
N SER A 198 10.47 -1.69 26.56
CA SER A 198 10.62 -2.51 27.75
C SER A 198 9.50 -2.09 28.70
N HIS A 199 8.50 -2.95 28.84
CA HIS A 199 7.62 -2.84 30.00
C HIS A 199 8.47 -3.28 31.20
N LYS A 200 8.68 -2.35 32.13
CA LYS A 200 9.19 -2.66 33.47
C LYS A 200 8.06 -3.29 34.27
#